data_AF-A0A177CXQ3-F1
#
_entry.id   AF-A0A177CXQ3-F1
#
_cell.length_a   1.000
_cell.length_b   1.000
_cell.length_c   1.000
_cell.angle_alpha   90.00
_cell.angle_beta   90.00
_cell.angle_gamma   90.00
#
_symmetry.space_group_name_H-M   'P 1'
#
loop_
_entity.id
_entity.type
_entity.pdbx_description
1 polymer ?
#
loop_
_entity_poly.entity_id
_entity_poly.type
_entity_poly.pdbx_seq_one_letter_code
_entity_poly.pdbx_strand_id
1 'polypeptide(L)'
;MLGDVHNDTFIVVSDPTIANALDSQGSLQKARSHAARAAHARKRIARTAEYNARKPIEATLAYRQDQHGNTRELVTRLQLQTAPSPLGIMCADRRDPFNSVAAHLSHIEYFLLDHYAQVVVPTLNIQCRSLKNLGESAERMLREWVHLALTDAVVLQGVLLAACRHLIGRGYQAWKFEELAAGYKVRCVRDVIDAIESKDMDMDVTFAKIFTLANDEIWLGNLDMFRRHAAGAIKMVVLHGGPERLGLNGYLNSLFKIVLDKDHALRGDPRACTGFDRINRGVCLSAN
;
A
#
# COMPACT_ATOMS: atom_id res chain seq x y z
N MET A 1 9.83 70.60 -37.13
CA MET A 1 9.47 69.27 -36.58
C MET A 1 9.83 69.27 -35.11
N LEU A 2 8.82 69.14 -34.25
CA LEU A 2 8.83 68.56 -32.90
C LEU A 2 7.51 68.98 -32.25
N GLY A 3 6.63 68.01 -32.02
CA GLY A 3 5.37 68.14 -31.30
C GLY A 3 5.38 67.15 -30.15
N ASP A 4 4.75 67.56 -29.05
CA ASP A 4 4.86 66.98 -27.73
C ASP A 4 3.50 66.39 -27.28
N VAL A 5 3.59 65.36 -26.41
CA VAL A 5 2.59 64.83 -25.44
C VAL A 5 1.23 64.26 -25.90
N HIS A 6 0.96 62.96 -25.66
CA HIS A 6 0.08 62.47 -24.57
C HIS A 6 -0.01 60.93 -24.48
N ASN A 7 -0.13 60.49 -23.24
CA ASN A 7 -0.16 59.13 -22.71
C ASN A 7 -1.62 58.72 -22.48
N ASP A 8 -2.07 57.58 -23.00
CA ASP A 8 -3.40 57.03 -22.68
C ASP A 8 -3.32 55.54 -22.32
N THR A 9 -3.44 55.31 -21.01
CA THR A 9 -3.76 54.04 -20.34
C THR A 9 -5.18 53.58 -20.70
N PHE A 10 -5.32 52.35 -21.19
CA PHE A 10 -6.63 51.71 -21.38
C PHE A 10 -7.20 51.24 -20.03
N ILE A 11 -8.33 51.81 -19.61
CA ILE A 11 -9.14 51.33 -18.48
C ILE A 11 -10.26 50.45 -19.02
N VAL A 12 -10.27 49.17 -18.67
CA VAL A 12 -11.42 48.28 -18.91
C VAL A 12 -12.41 48.45 -17.77
N VAL A 13 -13.50 49.18 -18.02
CA VAL A 13 -14.65 49.27 -17.11
C VAL A 13 -15.52 48.04 -17.32
N SER A 14 -15.56 47.14 -16.34
CA SER A 14 -16.52 46.02 -16.33
C SER A 14 -17.83 46.48 -15.67
N ASP A 15 -18.89 46.47 -16.45
CA ASP A 15 -20.25 46.80 -16.00
C ASP A 15 -20.77 45.71 -15.04
N PRO A 16 -21.06 46.02 -13.76
CA PRO A 16 -21.48 45.04 -12.75
C PRO A 16 -22.82 44.37 -13.05
N THR A 17 -23.57 44.89 -14.02
CA THR A 17 -24.87 44.34 -14.43
C THR A 17 -24.73 43.08 -15.29
N ILE A 18 -23.63 42.97 -16.05
CA ILE A 18 -23.37 41.83 -16.96
C ILE A 18 -22.81 40.63 -16.19
N ALA A 19 -21.99 40.88 -15.16
CA ALA A 19 -21.40 39.84 -14.32
C ALA A 19 -22.46 39.02 -13.55
N ASN A 20 -23.51 39.68 -13.05
CA ASN A 20 -24.60 39.02 -12.30
C ASN A 20 -25.53 38.19 -13.22
N ALA A 21 -25.66 38.56 -14.50
CA ALA A 21 -26.44 37.80 -15.48
C ALA A 21 -25.72 36.50 -15.92
N LEU A 22 -24.39 36.51 -15.98
CA LEU A 22 -23.57 35.33 -16.31
C LEU A 22 -23.52 34.31 -15.16
N ASP A 23 -23.42 34.77 -13.91
CA ASP A 23 -23.37 33.88 -12.74
C ASP A 23 -24.73 33.19 -12.48
N SER A 24 -25.83 33.90 -12.73
CA SER A 24 -27.19 33.33 -12.67
C SER A 24 -27.43 32.29 -13.78
N GLN A 25 -26.92 32.49 -14.99
CA GLN A 25 -26.97 31.47 -16.05
C GLN A 25 -26.11 30.23 -15.74
N GLY A 26 -24.92 30.41 -15.18
CA GLY A 26 -24.05 29.31 -14.75
C GLY A 26 -24.66 28.46 -13.63
N SER A 27 -25.34 29.11 -12.67
CA SER A 27 -26.08 28.43 -11.61
C SER A 27 -27.31 27.67 -12.14
N LEU A 28 -28.07 28.28 -13.05
CA LEU A 28 -29.20 27.62 -13.74
C LEU A 28 -28.76 26.41 -14.56
N GLN A 29 -27.61 26.48 -15.25
CA GLN A 29 -27.08 25.37 -16.02
C GLN A 29 -26.62 24.22 -15.13
N LYS A 30 -25.96 24.51 -14.00
CA LYS A 30 -25.59 23.49 -13.00
C LYS A 30 -26.83 22.84 -12.36
N ALA A 31 -27.88 23.61 -12.06
CA ALA A 31 -29.14 23.08 -11.54
C ALA A 31 -29.85 22.16 -12.54
N ARG A 32 -29.88 22.54 -13.83
CA ARG A 32 -30.42 21.70 -14.92
C ARG A 32 -29.61 20.41 -15.10
N SER A 33 -28.28 20.46 -15.06
CA SER A 33 -27.43 19.27 -15.11
C SER A 33 -27.61 18.36 -13.89
N HIS A 34 -27.84 18.94 -12.70
CA HIS A 34 -28.14 18.17 -11.49
C HIS A 34 -29.52 17.49 -11.58
N ALA A 35 -30.54 18.21 -12.03
CA ALA A 35 -31.88 17.66 -12.25
C ALA A 35 -31.90 16.53 -13.29
N ALA A 36 -31.17 16.69 -14.40
CA ALA A 36 -31.01 15.67 -15.43
C ALA A 36 -30.30 14.41 -14.88
N ARG A 37 -29.23 14.58 -14.11
CA ARG A 37 -28.52 13.46 -13.45
C ARG A 37 -29.40 12.73 -12.44
N ALA A 38 -30.16 13.48 -11.64
CA ALA A 38 -31.10 12.90 -10.67
C ALA A 38 -32.25 12.15 -11.36
N ALA A 39 -32.77 12.65 -12.48
CA ALA A 39 -33.77 11.96 -13.29
C ALA A 39 -33.21 10.67 -13.92
N HIS A 40 -31.98 10.70 -14.45
CA HIS A 40 -31.30 9.53 -15.00
C HIS A 40 -31.03 8.46 -13.94
N ALA A 41 -30.61 8.87 -12.73
CA ALA A 41 -30.42 7.96 -11.59
C ALA A 41 -31.73 7.26 -11.19
N ARG A 42 -32.83 8.02 -11.08
CA ARG A 42 -34.16 7.47 -10.78
C ARG A 42 -34.64 6.49 -11.86
N LYS A 43 -34.46 6.82 -13.15
CA LYS A 43 -34.81 5.93 -14.26
C LYS A 43 -33.96 4.64 -14.28
N ARG A 44 -32.71 4.69 -13.82
CA ARG A 44 -31.86 3.49 -13.66
C ARG A 44 -32.35 2.60 -12.53
N ILE A 45 -32.68 3.17 -11.37
CA ILE A 45 -33.21 2.44 -10.22
C ILE A 45 -34.55 1.76 -10.58
N ALA A 46 -35.45 2.47 -11.25
CA ALA A 46 -36.71 1.91 -11.72
C ALA A 46 -36.52 0.72 -12.67
N ARG A 47 -35.58 0.83 -13.63
CA ARG A 47 -35.25 -0.29 -14.55
C ARG A 47 -34.68 -1.51 -13.82
N THR A 48 -33.84 -1.30 -12.80
CA THR A 48 -33.32 -2.40 -11.99
C THR A 48 -34.42 -3.07 -11.15
N ALA A 49 -35.36 -2.28 -10.61
CA ALA A 49 -36.51 -2.81 -9.89
C ALA A 49 -37.45 -3.62 -10.81
N GLU A 50 -37.72 -3.14 -12.04
CA GLU A 50 -38.51 -3.86 -13.04
C GLU A 50 -37.82 -5.16 -13.50
N TYR A 51 -36.50 -5.15 -13.69
CA TYR A 51 -35.74 -6.35 -14.05
C TYR A 51 -35.82 -7.42 -12.95
N ASN A 52 -35.73 -7.00 -11.69
CA ASN A 52 -35.83 -7.91 -10.55
C ASN A 52 -37.26 -8.42 -10.33
N ALA A 53 -38.28 -7.60 -10.63
CA ALA A 53 -39.69 -8.00 -10.57
C ALA A 53 -40.10 -8.94 -11.72
N ARG A 54 -39.36 -8.94 -12.84
CA ARG A 54 -39.57 -9.83 -14.00
C ARG A 54 -38.94 -11.21 -13.88
N LYS A 55 -38.45 -11.63 -12.71
CA LYS A 55 -38.06 -13.02 -12.45
C LYS A 55 -39.20 -13.83 -11.80
N PRO A 56 -40.08 -14.50 -12.58
CA PRO A 56 -40.83 -15.64 -12.08
C PRO A 56 -40.10 -16.96 -12.39
N ILE A 57 -39.78 -17.72 -11.33
CA ILE A 57 -39.90 -19.19 -11.23
C ILE A 57 -39.23 -20.03 -12.36
N GLU A 58 -37.91 -20.25 -12.29
CA GLU A 58 -37.22 -21.34 -13.02
C GLU A 58 -36.18 -22.10 -12.17
N ALA A 59 -36.31 -22.06 -10.83
CA ALA A 59 -35.31 -22.64 -9.92
C ALA A 59 -35.83 -23.83 -9.08
N THR A 60 -36.97 -24.44 -9.43
CA THR A 60 -37.61 -25.47 -8.58
C THR A 60 -37.96 -26.79 -9.29
N LEU A 61 -37.25 -27.20 -10.35
CA LEU A 61 -37.46 -28.52 -10.98
C LEU A 61 -36.20 -29.34 -11.33
N ALA A 62 -34.98 -28.91 -10.99
CA ALA A 62 -33.76 -29.63 -11.39
C ALA A 62 -33.01 -30.32 -10.23
N TYR A 63 -33.71 -30.75 -9.16
CA TYR A 63 -33.12 -31.56 -8.09
C TYR A 63 -33.92 -32.83 -7.83
N ARG A 64 -33.80 -33.80 -8.74
CA ARG A 64 -33.96 -35.24 -8.44
C ARG A 64 -33.48 -36.05 -9.66
N GLN A 65 -32.70 -37.09 -9.39
CA GLN A 65 -32.01 -38.02 -10.32
C GLN A 65 -30.66 -37.46 -10.80
N ASP A 66 -29.49 -38.08 -10.60
CA ASP A 66 -29.17 -39.49 -10.36
C ASP A 66 -27.93 -39.66 -9.46
N GLN A 67 -28.02 -40.67 -8.59
CA GLN A 67 -26.86 -41.32 -7.98
C GLN A 67 -26.35 -42.38 -8.95
N HIS A 68 -25.05 -42.36 -9.29
CA HIS A 68 -24.13 -43.52 -9.32
C HIS A 68 -22.84 -43.15 -10.07
N GLY A 69 -21.68 -43.44 -9.47
CA GLY A 69 -20.46 -43.66 -10.25
C GLY A 69 -19.20 -42.91 -9.80
N ASN A 70 -18.43 -43.59 -8.96
CA ASN A 70 -16.96 -43.61 -8.95
C ASN A 70 -16.18 -42.50 -8.20
N THR A 71 -15.56 -42.98 -7.12
CA THR A 71 -14.51 -42.39 -6.29
C THR A 71 -13.28 -41.95 -7.09
N ARG A 72 -13.17 -40.66 -7.42
CA ARG A 72 -11.86 -39.98 -7.60
C ARG A 72 -11.86 -38.44 -7.65
N GLU A 73 -12.87 -37.76 -7.11
CA GLU A 73 -12.96 -36.29 -7.21
C GLU A 73 -13.52 -35.65 -5.92
N LEU A 74 -12.84 -35.86 -4.78
CA LEU A 74 -13.25 -35.34 -3.47
C LEU A 74 -12.31 -34.23 -2.95
N VAL A 75 -11.87 -33.32 -3.83
CA VAL A 75 -11.15 -32.09 -3.40
C VAL A 75 -11.73 -30.80 -4.03
N THR A 76 -12.64 -30.90 -5.01
CA THR A 76 -13.08 -29.72 -5.79
C THR A 76 -14.51 -29.24 -5.47
N ARG A 77 -15.04 -29.46 -4.25
CA ARG A 77 -16.42 -29.03 -3.91
C ARG A 77 -16.65 -28.53 -2.49
N LEU A 78 -15.84 -27.56 -2.04
CA LEU A 78 -16.23 -26.67 -0.94
C LEU A 78 -16.21 -25.19 -1.35
N GLN A 79 -16.48 -24.93 -2.63
CA GLN A 79 -16.54 -23.58 -3.16
C GLN A 79 -17.93 -23.31 -3.75
N LEU A 80 -18.50 -22.20 -3.26
CA LEU A 80 -19.63 -21.43 -3.79
C LEU A 80 -21.05 -21.95 -3.55
N GLN A 81 -21.62 -21.56 -2.40
CA GLN A 81 -22.94 -20.92 -2.38
C GLN A 81 -22.97 -19.81 -1.33
N THR A 82 -22.39 -18.66 -1.69
CA THR A 82 -22.74 -17.38 -1.07
C THR A 82 -22.84 -16.39 -2.21
N ALA A 83 -24.01 -15.74 -2.33
CA ALA A 83 -24.26 -14.75 -3.36
C ALA A 83 -23.11 -13.73 -3.42
N PRO A 84 -22.68 -13.29 -4.62
CA PRO A 84 -21.57 -12.36 -4.72
C PRO A 84 -22.02 -11.02 -4.13
N SER A 85 -21.52 -10.73 -2.93
CA SER A 85 -21.41 -9.36 -2.46
C SER A 85 -20.67 -8.54 -3.54
N PRO A 86 -21.02 -7.27 -3.79
CA PRO A 86 -20.31 -6.44 -4.76
C PRO A 86 -18.80 -6.28 -4.47
N LEU A 87 -18.31 -6.73 -3.31
CA LEU A 87 -16.88 -6.87 -3.02
C LEU A 87 -16.22 -8.07 -3.75
N GLY A 88 -16.99 -9.08 -4.14
CA GLY A 88 -16.50 -10.29 -4.81
C GLY A 88 -16.17 -10.07 -6.30
N ILE A 89 -16.86 -9.15 -6.98
CA ILE A 89 -16.62 -8.86 -8.41
C ILE A 89 -15.28 -8.13 -8.62
N MET A 90 -14.76 -7.45 -7.60
CA MET A 90 -13.42 -6.83 -7.63
C MET A 90 -12.30 -7.79 -7.17
N CYS A 91 -12.63 -8.97 -6.66
CA CYS A 91 -11.64 -9.90 -6.11
C CYS A 91 -11.11 -10.95 -7.10
N ALA A 92 -11.76 -11.15 -8.25
CA ALA A 92 -11.39 -12.25 -9.14
C ALA A 92 -10.05 -12.05 -9.88
N ASP A 93 -9.57 -10.80 -10.01
CA ASP A 93 -8.25 -10.53 -10.61
C ASP A 93 -7.38 -9.58 -9.77
N ARG A 94 -7.93 -8.76 -8.85
CA ARG A 94 -7.19 -7.78 -8.00
C ARG A 94 -6.04 -7.03 -8.69
N ARG A 95 -6.05 -6.98 -10.02
CA ARG A 95 -5.18 -6.14 -10.81
C ARG A 95 -5.62 -4.72 -10.57
N ASP A 96 -4.64 -3.87 -10.34
CA ASP A 96 -4.86 -2.45 -10.20
C ASP A 96 -5.57 -1.93 -11.47
N PRO A 97 -6.86 -1.55 -11.38
CA PRO A 97 -7.62 -1.13 -12.56
C PRO A 97 -7.22 0.28 -13.02
N PHE A 98 -6.33 0.95 -12.29
CA PHE A 98 -5.91 2.33 -12.53
C PHE A 98 -4.43 2.48 -12.91
N ASN A 99 -3.66 1.40 -13.02
CA ASN A 99 -2.20 1.45 -13.26
C ASN A 99 -1.46 2.42 -12.29
N SER A 100 -1.96 2.54 -11.07
CA SER A 100 -1.38 3.27 -9.94
C SER A 100 -0.11 2.61 -9.37
N VAL A 101 0.14 1.32 -9.65
CA VAL A 101 1.39 0.64 -9.28
C VAL A 101 2.50 1.05 -10.25
N ALA A 102 3.64 1.51 -9.72
CA ALA A 102 4.82 1.92 -10.48
C ALA A 102 5.47 0.80 -11.33
N ALA A 103 5.01 -0.44 -11.20
CA ALA A 103 5.53 -1.61 -11.91
C ALA A 103 4.42 -2.57 -12.34
N HIS A 104 4.63 -3.28 -13.46
CA HIS A 104 3.77 -4.40 -13.85
C HIS A 104 4.06 -5.58 -12.92
N LEU A 105 3.15 -5.85 -11.99
CA LEU A 105 3.28 -6.96 -11.05
C LEU A 105 2.88 -8.28 -11.69
N SER A 106 3.70 -9.31 -11.46
CA SER A 106 3.33 -10.69 -11.74
C SER A 106 2.24 -11.18 -10.78
N HIS A 107 1.60 -12.31 -11.10
CA HIS A 107 0.56 -12.88 -10.23
C HIS A 107 1.07 -13.22 -8.81
N ILE A 108 2.34 -13.66 -8.70
CA ILE A 108 2.93 -13.93 -7.39
C ILE A 108 3.18 -12.62 -6.60
N GLU A 109 3.51 -11.53 -7.28
CA GLU A 109 3.73 -10.23 -6.65
C GLU A 109 2.43 -9.59 -6.18
N TYR A 110 1.35 -9.72 -6.94
CA TYR A 110 0.02 -9.33 -6.47
C TYR A 110 -0.38 -10.11 -5.21
N PHE A 111 -0.16 -11.43 -5.20
CA PHE A 111 -0.39 -12.25 -4.02
C PHE A 111 0.44 -11.78 -2.81
N LEU A 112 1.73 -11.49 -3.01
CA LEU A 112 2.62 -11.03 -1.94
C LEU A 112 2.25 -9.65 -1.41
N LEU A 113 1.89 -8.71 -2.29
CA LEU A 113 1.43 -7.37 -1.91
C LEU A 113 0.12 -7.45 -1.11
N ASP A 114 -0.81 -8.27 -1.56
CA ASP A 114 -2.07 -8.50 -0.86
C ASP A 114 -1.86 -9.14 0.51
N HIS A 115 -1.02 -10.18 0.56
CA HIS A 115 -0.61 -10.82 1.81
C HIS A 115 0.07 -9.83 2.76
N TYR A 116 0.90 -8.92 2.24
CA TYR A 116 1.51 -7.87 3.05
C TYR A 116 0.46 -6.97 3.69
N ALA A 117 -0.46 -6.43 2.88
CA ALA A 117 -1.47 -5.48 3.34
C ALA A 117 -2.48 -6.12 4.32
N GLN A 118 -2.91 -7.35 4.06
CA GLN A 118 -3.96 -8.01 4.84
C GLN A 118 -3.44 -8.80 6.04
N VAL A 119 -2.21 -9.31 6.00
CA VAL A 119 -1.68 -10.21 7.04
C VAL A 119 -0.48 -9.60 7.74
N VAL A 120 0.52 -9.15 6.98
CA VAL A 120 1.79 -8.68 7.57
C VAL A 120 1.58 -7.36 8.32
N VAL A 121 0.91 -6.37 7.72
CA VAL A 121 0.66 -5.07 8.36
C VAL A 121 -0.11 -5.20 9.69
N PRO A 122 -1.26 -5.90 9.76
CA PRO A 122 -1.94 -6.12 11.03
C PRO A 122 -1.08 -6.87 12.05
N THR A 123 -0.33 -7.89 11.61
CA THR A 123 0.57 -8.65 12.49
C THR A 123 1.64 -7.75 13.10
N LEU A 124 2.30 -6.93 12.28
CA LEU A 124 3.29 -5.96 12.74
C LEU A 124 2.68 -4.95 13.70
N ASN A 125 1.50 -4.42 13.40
CA ASN A 125 0.84 -3.45 14.26
C ASN A 125 0.47 -4.03 15.64
N ILE A 126 0.06 -5.30 15.70
CA ILE A 126 -0.30 -6.00 16.94
C ILE A 126 0.94 -6.48 17.72
N GLN A 127 2.02 -6.87 17.05
CA GLN A 127 3.14 -7.54 17.72
C GLN A 127 4.35 -6.64 17.95
N CYS A 128 4.55 -5.60 17.14
CA CYS A 128 5.70 -4.70 17.27
C CYS A 128 5.46 -3.63 18.35
N ARG A 129 6.08 -3.82 19.52
CA ARG A 129 6.02 -2.82 20.61
C ARG A 129 6.54 -1.45 20.22
N SER A 130 7.59 -1.37 19.39
CA SER A 130 8.16 -0.09 18.95
C SER A 130 7.15 0.75 18.16
N LEU A 131 6.40 0.12 17.24
CA LEU A 131 5.35 0.81 16.47
C LEU A 131 4.20 1.25 17.38
N LYS A 132 3.79 0.42 18.34
CA LYS A 132 2.75 0.77 19.32
C LYS A 132 3.15 1.94 20.21
N ASN A 133 4.39 1.95 20.70
CA ASN A 133 4.90 3.02 21.57
C ASN A 133 4.94 4.38 20.84
N LEU A 134 5.12 4.35 19.51
CA LEU A 134 5.08 5.53 18.66
C LEU A 134 3.66 5.90 18.21
N GLY A 135 2.64 5.17 18.65
CA GLY A 135 1.24 5.41 18.29
C GLY A 135 0.92 5.10 16.83
N GLU A 136 1.74 4.30 16.15
CA GLU A 136 1.51 3.94 14.75
C GLU A 136 0.35 2.94 14.63
N SER A 137 -0.55 3.21 13.69
CA SER A 137 -1.70 2.34 13.39
C SER A 137 -1.49 1.57 12.09
N ALA A 138 -2.17 0.42 11.95
CA ALA A 138 -2.21 -0.31 10.69
C ALA A 138 -2.70 0.57 9.54
N GLU A 139 -3.69 1.44 9.77
CA GLU A 139 -4.18 2.40 8.77
C GLU A 139 -3.09 3.37 8.30
N ARG A 140 -2.25 3.88 9.22
CA ARG A 140 -1.14 4.76 8.86
C ARG A 140 -0.05 4.00 8.11
N MET A 141 0.24 2.76 8.47
CA MET A 141 1.14 1.91 7.69
C MET A 141 0.61 1.70 6.27
N LEU A 142 -0.68 1.39 6.10
CA LEU A 142 -1.28 1.22 4.77
C LEU A 142 -1.25 2.54 3.98
N ARG A 143 -1.62 3.65 4.59
CA ARG A 143 -1.71 4.94 3.91
C ARG A 143 -0.35 5.52 3.52
N GLU A 144 0.64 5.42 4.40
CA GLU A 144 1.94 6.07 4.17
C GLU A 144 2.94 5.08 3.55
N TRP A 145 3.16 3.93 4.19
CA TRP A 145 4.19 2.96 3.75
C TRP A 145 3.79 2.20 2.49
N VAL A 146 2.58 1.62 2.47
CA VAL A 146 2.15 0.86 1.29
C VAL A 146 1.93 1.81 0.11
N HIS A 147 1.46 3.03 0.32
CA HIS A 147 1.36 4.00 -0.76
C HIS A 147 2.73 4.38 -1.34
N LEU A 148 3.74 4.64 -0.51
CA LEU A 148 5.11 4.86 -0.99
C LEU A 148 5.63 3.66 -1.80
N ALA A 149 5.34 2.44 -1.35
CA ALA A 149 5.69 1.22 -2.06
C ALA A 149 4.97 1.11 -3.42
N LEU A 150 3.75 1.63 -3.55
CA LEU A 150 3.05 1.64 -4.84
C LEU A 150 3.67 2.66 -5.81
N THR A 151 4.31 3.73 -5.31
CA THR A 151 4.93 4.78 -6.13
C THR A 151 6.40 4.53 -6.48
N ASP A 152 7.13 3.74 -5.69
CA ASP A 152 8.53 3.39 -5.95
C ASP A 152 8.70 1.87 -6.08
N ALA A 153 9.20 1.42 -7.23
CA ALA A 153 9.31 0.01 -7.57
C ALA A 153 10.26 -0.77 -6.64
N VAL A 154 11.26 -0.14 -6.03
CA VAL A 154 12.22 -0.82 -5.16
C VAL A 154 11.73 -0.86 -3.72
N VAL A 155 11.02 0.18 -3.26
CA VAL A 155 10.27 0.13 -1.99
C VAL A 155 9.18 -0.96 -2.08
N LEU A 156 8.53 -1.12 -3.24
CA LEU A 156 7.62 -2.25 -3.50
C LEU A 156 8.31 -3.59 -3.28
N GLN A 157 9.50 -3.77 -3.84
CA GLN A 157 10.28 -4.99 -3.64
C GLN A 157 10.62 -5.23 -2.16
N GLY A 158 10.79 -4.18 -1.37
CA GLY A 158 10.93 -4.27 0.08
C GLY A 158 9.67 -4.80 0.78
N VAL A 159 8.49 -4.34 0.36
CA VAL A 159 7.20 -4.87 0.81
C VAL A 159 7.05 -6.36 0.45
N LEU A 160 7.39 -6.72 -0.79
CA LEU A 160 7.34 -8.10 -1.27
C LEU A 160 8.34 -9.01 -0.53
N LEU A 161 9.55 -8.50 -0.24
CA LEU A 161 10.55 -9.17 0.58
C LEU A 161 10.00 -9.49 1.97
N ALA A 162 9.39 -8.51 2.65
CA ALA A 162 8.80 -8.72 3.96
C ALA A 162 7.66 -9.75 3.94
N ALA A 163 6.84 -9.76 2.89
CA ALA A 163 5.81 -10.78 2.68
C ALA A 163 6.42 -12.19 2.52
N CYS A 164 7.48 -12.34 1.72
CA CYS A 164 8.21 -13.59 1.59
C CYS A 164 8.76 -14.05 2.94
N ARG A 165 9.41 -13.18 3.72
CA ARG A 165 9.94 -13.53 5.06
C ARG A 165 8.86 -14.03 6.01
N HIS A 166 7.71 -13.37 6.02
CA HIS A 166 6.58 -13.81 6.82
C HIS A 166 6.09 -15.20 6.39
N LEU A 167 5.99 -15.49 5.10
CA LEU A 167 5.55 -16.81 4.59
C LEU A 167 6.57 -17.92 4.88
N ILE A 168 7.86 -17.64 4.71
CA ILE A 168 8.96 -18.56 5.04
C ILE A 168 8.88 -18.94 6.52
N GLY A 169 8.73 -17.95 7.41
CA GLY A 169 8.62 -18.21 8.85
C GLY A 169 7.44 -19.12 9.21
N ARG A 170 6.35 -19.09 8.41
CA ARG A 170 5.17 -19.96 8.57
C ARG A 170 5.33 -21.35 7.94
N GLY A 171 6.49 -21.65 7.33
CA GLY A 171 6.77 -22.93 6.68
C GLY A 171 6.11 -23.13 5.33
N TYR A 172 5.48 -22.10 4.75
CA TYR A 172 4.75 -22.23 3.49
C TYR A 172 5.70 -22.11 2.29
N GLN A 173 5.88 -23.19 1.52
CA GLN A 173 6.73 -23.25 0.30
C GLN A 173 8.08 -22.51 0.46
N ALA A 174 8.77 -22.73 1.58
CA ALA A 174 9.91 -21.91 2.02
C ALA A 174 10.95 -21.66 0.90
N TRP A 175 11.39 -22.72 0.19
CA TRP A 175 12.38 -22.61 -0.87
C TRP A 175 12.02 -21.59 -1.97
N LYS A 176 10.74 -21.54 -2.37
CA LYS A 176 10.26 -20.64 -3.44
C LYS A 176 10.31 -19.19 -2.99
N PHE A 177 9.88 -18.93 -1.76
CA PHE A 177 9.87 -17.58 -1.21
C PHE A 177 11.27 -17.12 -0.77
N GLU A 178 12.17 -18.04 -0.43
CA GLU A 178 13.59 -17.75 -0.18
C GLU A 178 14.27 -17.23 -1.43
N GLU A 179 14.06 -17.87 -2.58
CA GLU A 179 14.60 -17.42 -3.88
C GLU A 179 14.08 -16.02 -4.24
N LEU A 180 12.76 -15.80 -4.13
CA LEU A 180 12.16 -14.49 -4.37
C LEU A 180 12.70 -13.42 -3.42
N ALA A 181 12.77 -13.73 -2.13
CA ALA A 181 13.31 -12.82 -1.12
C ALA A 181 14.77 -12.42 -1.42
N ALA A 182 15.61 -13.39 -1.78
CA ALA A 182 16.99 -13.10 -2.17
C ALA A 182 17.04 -12.15 -3.39
N GLY A 183 16.21 -12.40 -4.40
CA GLY A 183 16.09 -11.54 -5.57
C GLY A 183 15.68 -10.10 -5.24
N TYR A 184 14.64 -9.92 -4.41
CA TYR A 184 14.19 -8.59 -3.97
C TYR A 184 15.26 -7.87 -3.15
N LYS A 185 15.93 -8.56 -2.23
CA LYS A 185 17.00 -7.99 -1.41
C LYS A 185 18.16 -7.50 -2.25
N VAL A 186 18.63 -8.31 -3.21
CA VAL A 186 19.77 -7.94 -4.08
C VAL A 186 19.45 -6.68 -4.89
N ARG A 187 18.24 -6.57 -5.44
CA ARG A 187 17.83 -5.36 -6.16
C ARG A 187 17.77 -4.13 -5.25
N CYS A 188 17.22 -4.27 -4.05
CA CYS A 188 17.17 -3.18 -3.08
C CYS A 188 18.57 -2.70 -2.65
N VAL A 189 19.51 -3.63 -2.42
CA VAL A 189 20.90 -3.28 -2.10
C VAL A 189 21.57 -2.50 -3.24
N ARG A 190 21.43 -2.96 -4.49
CA ARG A 190 22.01 -2.27 -5.65
C ARG A 190 21.46 -0.86 -5.79
N ASP A 191 20.15 -0.72 -5.69
CA ASP A 191 19.50 0.57 -5.83
C ASP A 191 19.88 1.55 -4.70
N VAL A 192 20.06 1.07 -3.46
CA VAL A 192 20.61 1.91 -2.36
C VAL A 192 22.03 2.38 -2.67
N ILE A 193 22.88 1.52 -3.23
CA ILE A 193 24.25 1.90 -3.63
C ILE A 193 24.18 3.00 -4.69
N ASP A 194 23.38 2.80 -5.74
CA ASP A 194 23.21 3.75 -6.84
C ASP A 194 22.64 5.10 -6.34
N ALA A 195 21.67 5.06 -5.40
CA ALA A 195 21.08 6.27 -4.82
C ALA A 195 22.08 7.08 -3.99
N ILE A 196 22.92 6.41 -3.18
CA ILE A 196 23.92 7.09 -2.35
C ILE A 196 25.02 7.74 -3.20
N GLU A 197 25.32 7.17 -4.37
CA GLU A 197 26.27 7.73 -5.32
C GLU A 197 25.68 8.91 -6.14
N SER A 198 24.34 9.01 -6.18
CA SER A 198 23.63 10.07 -6.89
C SER A 198 23.65 11.40 -6.14
N LYS A 199 23.78 12.50 -6.88
CA LYS A 199 23.67 13.87 -6.34
C LYS A 199 22.23 14.30 -6.08
N ASP A 200 21.28 13.70 -6.80
CA ASP A 200 19.85 14.01 -6.74
C ASP A 200 19.08 12.93 -5.97
N MET A 201 19.70 12.37 -4.92
CA MET A 201 19.14 11.31 -4.10
C MET A 201 17.85 11.76 -3.42
N ASP A 202 16.75 11.03 -3.65
CA ASP A 202 15.54 11.17 -2.85
C ASP A 202 15.77 10.55 -1.47
N MET A 203 15.84 11.39 -0.44
CA MET A 203 16.12 10.94 0.93
C MET A 203 15.03 10.04 1.50
N ASP A 204 13.75 10.33 1.25
CA ASP A 204 12.63 9.58 1.81
C ASP A 204 12.60 8.17 1.25
N VAL A 205 12.73 8.08 -0.07
CA VAL A 205 12.79 6.81 -0.81
C VAL A 205 14.03 6.03 -0.41
N THR A 206 15.20 6.67 -0.35
CA THR A 206 16.46 5.99 0.02
C THR A 206 16.44 5.52 1.47
N PHE A 207 15.88 6.32 2.39
CA PHE A 207 15.70 5.94 3.77
C PHE A 207 14.76 4.74 3.91
N ALA A 208 13.63 4.73 3.19
CA ALA A 208 12.70 3.61 3.17
C ALA A 208 13.38 2.30 2.69
N LYS A 209 14.24 2.39 1.68
CA LYS A 209 15.01 1.26 1.16
C LYS A 209 16.01 0.74 2.20
N ILE A 210 16.79 1.62 2.83
CA ILE A 210 17.74 1.24 3.89
C ILE A 210 16.99 0.64 5.09
N PHE A 211 15.86 1.23 5.50
CA PHE A 211 15.01 0.73 6.58
C PHE A 211 14.51 -0.69 6.29
N THR A 212 14.07 -0.95 5.05
CA THR A 212 13.64 -2.28 4.60
C THR A 212 14.78 -3.30 4.77
N LEU A 213 15.98 -2.97 4.29
CA LEU A 213 17.15 -3.85 4.40
C LEU A 213 17.51 -4.10 5.86
N ALA A 214 17.57 -3.06 6.68
CA ALA A 214 17.82 -3.18 8.11
C ALA A 214 16.81 -4.12 8.77
N ASN A 215 15.52 -3.95 8.47
CA ASN A 215 14.48 -4.80 9.04
C ASN A 215 14.63 -6.25 8.57
N ASP A 216 14.96 -6.52 7.30
CA ASP A 216 15.25 -7.87 6.80
C ASP A 216 16.37 -8.55 7.58
N GLU A 217 17.44 -7.83 7.94
CA GLU A 217 18.52 -8.39 8.76
C GLU A 217 18.04 -8.77 10.16
N ILE A 218 17.09 -8.03 10.75
CA ILE A 218 16.48 -8.42 12.03
C ILE A 218 15.68 -9.71 11.86
N TRP A 219 14.91 -9.85 10.78
CA TRP A 219 14.16 -11.08 10.48
C TRP A 219 15.08 -12.30 10.36
N LEU A 220 16.26 -12.11 9.77
CA LEU A 220 17.30 -13.14 9.63
C LEU A 220 18.16 -13.35 10.89
N GLY A 221 18.01 -12.51 11.91
CA GLY A 221 18.86 -12.54 13.11
C GLY A 221 20.28 -12.00 12.89
N ASN A 222 20.56 -11.33 11.77
CA ASN A 222 21.86 -10.78 11.43
C ASN A 222 22.04 -9.36 11.99
N LEU A 223 22.19 -9.27 13.32
CA LEU A 223 22.21 -7.99 14.03
C LEU A 223 23.41 -7.10 13.67
N ASP A 224 24.53 -7.69 13.24
CA ASP A 224 25.69 -6.92 12.79
C ASP A 224 25.43 -6.21 11.47
N MET A 225 24.75 -6.86 10.52
CA MET A 225 24.37 -6.19 9.27
C MET A 225 23.26 -5.16 9.51
N PHE A 226 22.32 -5.43 10.41
CA PHE A 226 21.36 -4.41 10.86
C PHE A 226 22.08 -3.14 11.34
N ARG A 227 23.09 -3.26 12.22
CA ARG A 227 23.86 -2.11 12.72
C ARG A 227 24.55 -1.32 11.60
N ARG A 228 25.05 -2.00 10.56
CA ARG A 228 25.66 -1.31 9.40
C ARG A 228 24.63 -0.50 8.62
N HIS A 229 23.46 -1.09 8.34
CA HIS A 229 22.36 -0.36 7.70
C HIS A 229 21.85 0.81 8.58
N ALA A 230 21.68 0.58 9.88
CA ALA A 230 21.26 1.61 10.84
C ALA A 230 22.26 2.77 10.88
N ALA A 231 23.56 2.49 10.99
CA ALA A 231 24.59 3.51 10.97
C ALA A 231 24.59 4.31 9.66
N GLY A 232 24.40 3.64 8.52
CA GLY A 232 24.25 4.29 7.21
C GLY A 232 23.03 5.22 7.17
N ALA A 233 21.86 4.74 7.60
CA ALA A 233 20.64 5.53 7.66
C ALA A 233 20.77 6.75 8.58
N ILE A 234 21.33 6.57 9.77
CA ILE A 234 21.57 7.65 10.74
C ILE A 234 22.47 8.72 10.14
N LYS A 235 23.61 8.31 9.57
CA LYS A 235 24.55 9.23 8.92
C LYS A 235 23.88 9.99 7.78
N MET A 236 23.12 9.29 6.93
CA MET A 236 22.43 9.90 5.79
C MET A 236 21.43 10.96 6.24
N VAL A 237 20.56 10.65 7.21
CA VAL A 237 19.55 11.58 7.73
C VAL A 237 20.21 12.81 8.38
N VAL A 238 21.28 12.61 9.15
CA VAL A 238 22.02 13.73 9.78
C VAL A 238 22.64 14.65 8.72
N LEU A 239 23.27 14.08 7.68
CA LEU A 239 23.90 14.86 6.62
C LEU A 239 22.90 15.69 5.79
N HIS A 240 21.64 15.30 5.76
CA HIS A 240 20.60 16.00 5.01
C HIS A 240 19.66 16.86 5.88
N GLY A 241 20.14 17.29 7.05
CA GLY A 241 19.44 18.27 7.88
C GLY A 241 18.46 17.69 8.89
N GLY A 242 18.63 16.42 9.28
CA GLY A 242 17.97 15.85 10.45
C GLY A 242 16.65 15.11 10.16
N PRO A 243 16.15 14.33 11.15
CA PRO A 243 14.96 13.48 10.99
C PRO A 243 13.65 14.24 10.76
N GLU A 244 13.60 15.53 11.07
CA GLU A 244 12.49 16.43 10.76
C GLU A 244 12.30 16.68 9.26
N ARG A 245 13.31 16.36 8.44
CA ARG A 245 13.26 16.46 6.97
C ARG A 245 12.60 15.25 6.32
N LEU A 246 12.47 14.14 7.05
CA LEU A 246 11.83 12.93 6.54
C LEU A 246 10.32 13.15 6.38
N GLY A 247 9.80 12.80 5.21
CA GLY A 247 8.41 13.03 4.81
C GLY A 247 7.42 11.98 5.30
N LEU A 248 6.42 11.71 4.44
CA LEU A 248 5.25 10.86 4.72
C LEU A 248 4.51 11.23 6.01
N ASN A 249 4.20 12.52 6.18
CA ASN A 249 3.47 13.04 7.34
C ASN A 249 4.11 12.60 8.68
N GLY A 250 5.45 12.58 8.73
CA GLY A 250 6.23 12.18 9.90
C GLY A 250 6.32 10.67 10.16
N TYR A 251 5.77 9.83 9.27
CA TYR A 251 5.83 8.37 9.43
C TYR A 251 7.27 7.85 9.30
N LEU A 252 8.06 8.38 8.35
CA LEU A 252 9.46 8.01 8.22
C LEU A 252 10.30 8.43 9.43
N ASN A 253 9.99 9.57 10.06
CA ASN A 253 10.61 9.97 11.32
C ASN A 253 10.28 8.97 12.45
N SER A 254 9.05 8.45 12.52
CA SER A 254 8.72 7.37 13.46
C SER A 254 9.57 6.12 13.19
N LEU A 255 9.73 5.69 11.94
CA LEU A 255 10.61 4.57 11.59
C LEU A 255 12.07 4.85 11.94
N PHE A 256 12.54 6.07 11.75
CA PHE A 256 13.89 6.50 12.14
C PHE A 256 14.12 6.37 13.65
N LYS A 257 13.16 6.79 14.48
CA LYS A 257 13.23 6.60 15.94
C LYS A 257 13.34 5.12 16.31
N ILE A 258 12.62 4.23 15.61
CA ILE A 258 12.76 2.78 15.81
C ILE A 258 14.18 2.30 15.51
N VAL A 259 14.79 2.79 14.44
CA VAL A 259 16.18 2.44 14.07
C VAL A 259 17.15 2.90 15.15
N LEU A 260 17.02 4.15 15.62
CA LEU A 260 17.85 4.71 16.69
C LEU A 260 17.72 3.90 17.98
N ASP A 261 16.50 3.69 18.46
CA ASP A 261 16.25 2.96 19.71
C ASP A 261 16.86 1.55 19.66
N LYS A 262 16.76 0.88 18.51
CA LYS A 262 17.33 -0.46 18.30
C LYS A 262 18.86 -0.43 18.24
N ASP A 263 19.46 0.52 17.52
CA ASP A 263 20.91 0.64 17.46
C ASP A 263 21.50 0.94 18.86
N HIS A 264 20.87 1.84 19.62
CA HIS A 264 21.27 2.14 21.00
C HIS A 264 21.14 0.92 21.92
N ALA A 265 20.01 0.20 21.87
CA ALA A 265 19.81 -1.01 22.67
C ALA A 265 20.90 -2.06 22.38
N LEU A 266 21.24 -2.24 21.10
CA LEU A 266 22.28 -3.18 20.67
C LEU A 266 23.70 -2.75 21.06
N ARG A 267 23.98 -1.46 21.23
CA ARG A 267 25.29 -0.97 21.71
C ARG A 267 25.41 -1.06 23.22
N GLY A 268 24.31 -0.85 23.95
CA GLY A 268 24.28 -0.87 25.42
C GLY A 268 24.27 -2.27 26.03
N ASP A 269 23.62 -3.24 25.38
CA ASP A 269 23.62 -4.65 25.81
C ASP A 269 23.31 -5.59 24.61
N PRO A 270 24.28 -6.42 24.16
CA PRO A 270 24.07 -7.41 23.11
C PRO A 270 22.93 -8.41 23.38
N ARG A 271 22.48 -8.57 24.64
CA ARG A 271 21.44 -9.51 25.09
C ARG A 271 20.05 -8.87 25.23
N ALA A 272 19.92 -7.55 25.08
CA ALA A 272 18.63 -6.83 25.15
C ALA A 272 17.62 -7.29 24.08
N CYS A 273 18.10 -7.96 23.02
CA CYS A 273 17.25 -8.53 21.96
C CYS A 273 16.61 -9.89 22.29
N THR A 274 16.84 -10.47 23.48
CA THR A 274 16.15 -11.71 23.91
C THR A 274 14.62 -11.55 24.02
N GLY A 275 14.11 -10.32 24.07
CA GLY A 275 12.67 -10.03 23.92
C GLY A 275 12.16 -10.01 22.46
N PHE A 276 13.06 -9.86 21.49
CA PHE A 276 12.77 -9.83 20.05
C PHE A 276 12.75 -11.24 19.45
N ASP A 277 13.53 -12.15 20.04
CA ASP A 277 13.42 -13.59 19.83
C ASP A 277 11.98 -14.09 20.00
N ARG A 278 11.13 -13.49 20.85
CA ARG A 278 9.73 -13.91 20.95
C ARG A 278 8.82 -13.46 19.80
N ILE A 279 9.15 -12.36 19.11
CA ILE A 279 8.36 -11.89 17.95
C ILE A 279 8.70 -12.76 16.73
N ASN A 280 9.97 -13.15 16.58
CA ASN A 280 10.38 -14.03 15.47
C ASN A 280 10.25 -15.53 15.79
N ARG A 281 10.34 -15.98 17.05
CA ARG A 281 10.01 -17.35 17.47
C ARG A 281 8.50 -17.61 17.57
N GLY A 282 7.65 -16.58 17.63
CA GLY A 282 6.19 -16.73 17.58
C GLY A 282 5.65 -17.23 16.23
N VAL A 283 6.53 -17.40 15.24
CA VAL A 283 6.22 -17.95 13.91
C VAL A 283 6.64 -19.42 13.80
N CYS A 284 7.44 -19.97 14.73
CA CYS A 284 7.76 -21.39 14.78
C CYS A 284 7.40 -22.01 16.16
N LEU A 285 6.52 -23.02 16.10
CA LEU A 285 6.13 -23.96 17.18
C LEU A 285 4.99 -23.51 18.10
N SER A 286 3.76 -23.62 17.61
CA SER A 286 2.71 -24.27 18.41
C SER A 286 2.95 -25.80 18.36
N ALA A 287 3.70 -26.30 19.33
CA ALA A 287 3.71 -27.71 19.68
C ALA A 287 3.53 -27.79 21.21
N ASN A 288 2.25 -27.84 21.59
CA ASN A 288 1.68 -28.66 22.67
C ASN A 288 0.16 -28.57 22.54
#